data_AF-A0A1W9HFD0-F1
#
_entry.id   AF-A0A1W9HFD0-F1
#
_cell.length_a   1.000
_cell.length_b   1.000
_cell.length_c   1.000
_cell.angle_alpha   90.00
_cell.angle_beta   90.00
_cell.angle_gamma   90.00
#
_symmetry.space_group_name_H-M   'P 1'
#
loop_
_entity.id
_entity.type
_entity.pdbx_description
1 polymer ?
#
loop_
_entity_poly.entity_id
_entity_poly.type
_entity_poly.pdbx_seq_one_letter_code
_entity_poly.pdbx_strand_id
1 'polypeptide(L)'
;MTSNILILRLPVLLLVVTNFALAQVDKHSKQATEQTQDLLKNREEREKSSKNDPKAQKAIQDVKNISGGDKQTEDDIFGLASDLMPALVEESNGDPNKMMQILEEAKKDPEKFAKRFSPEQRKKLKEVAEKLGSKASQKPK
;
A
#
# COMPACT_ATOMS: atom_id res chain seq x y z
N MET A 1 -2.38 -16.11 -23.26
CA MET A 1 -3.05 -15.87 -21.96
C MET A 1 -2.05 -16.15 -20.85
N THR A 2 -1.31 -15.15 -20.38
CA THR A 2 -0.49 -15.27 -19.16
C THR A 2 -0.20 -13.87 -18.60
N SER A 3 -0.77 -13.61 -17.43
CA SER A 3 -0.13 -12.95 -16.29
C SER A 3 0.60 -11.62 -16.50
N ASN A 4 -0.15 -10.54 -16.78
CA ASN A 4 0.35 -9.16 -16.70
C ASN A 4 -0.36 -8.30 -15.62
N ILE A 5 -1.24 -8.87 -14.81
CA ILE A 5 -2.08 -8.10 -13.86
C ILE A 5 -1.37 -7.84 -12.52
N LEU A 6 -0.32 -8.61 -12.18
CA LEU A 6 0.39 -8.48 -10.90
C LEU A 6 1.37 -7.28 -10.87
N ILE A 7 1.92 -6.89 -12.03
CA ILE A 7 3.02 -5.93 -12.15
C ILE A 7 2.52 -4.48 -12.05
N LEU A 8 1.24 -4.21 -12.31
CA LEU A 8 0.73 -2.84 -12.42
C LEU A 8 0.21 -2.21 -11.11
N ARG A 9 0.18 -2.94 -9.98
CA ARG A 9 -0.59 -2.52 -8.78
C ARG A 9 0.22 -2.38 -7.49
N LEU A 10 1.45 -2.88 -7.45
CA LEU A 10 2.41 -2.55 -6.39
C LEU A 10 2.79 -1.06 -6.32
N PRO A 11 2.96 -0.29 -7.43
CA PRO A 11 3.43 1.09 -7.34
C PRO A 11 2.48 2.04 -6.60
N VAL A 12 1.20 1.68 -6.45
CA VAL A 12 0.19 2.47 -5.71
C VAL A 12 0.35 2.29 -4.20
N LEU A 13 0.54 1.05 -3.75
CA LEU A 13 0.88 0.71 -2.36
C LEU A 13 2.14 1.48 -1.91
N LEU A 14 3.10 1.52 -2.81
CA LEU A 14 4.36 2.24 -2.71
C LEU A 14 4.20 3.74 -2.55
N LEU A 15 3.32 4.35 -3.34
CA LEU A 15 3.07 5.79 -3.34
C LEU A 15 2.45 6.26 -2.01
N VAL A 16 1.54 5.46 -1.44
CA VAL A 16 0.96 5.70 -0.10
C VAL A 16 2.08 5.79 0.93
N VAL A 17 2.96 4.80 0.98
CA VAL A 17 4.01 4.73 2.01
C VAL A 17 5.00 5.89 1.90
N THR A 18 5.42 6.28 0.70
CA THR A 18 6.35 7.41 0.51
C THR A 18 5.82 8.76 0.99
N ASN A 19 4.53 9.06 0.81
CA ASN A 19 4.01 10.38 1.16
C ASN A 19 3.79 10.55 2.67
N PHE A 20 3.37 9.49 3.36
CA PHE A 20 3.16 9.53 4.80
C PHE A 20 4.47 9.37 5.59
N ALA A 21 5.44 8.61 5.07
CA ALA A 21 6.75 8.44 5.71
C ALA A 21 7.59 9.74 5.73
N LEU A 22 7.46 10.62 4.73
CA LEU A 22 8.21 11.87 4.65
C LEU A 22 7.68 12.98 5.58
N ALA A 23 6.42 12.90 6.03
CA ALA A 23 5.81 13.91 6.89
C ALA A 23 6.04 13.69 8.40
N GLN A 24 6.56 12.51 8.79
CA GLN A 24 6.74 12.10 10.19
C GLN A 24 8.21 11.79 10.55
N VAL A 25 9.15 12.24 9.70
CA VAL A 25 10.61 11.98 9.78
C VAL A 25 11.22 12.33 11.14
N ASP A 26 10.60 13.19 11.93
CA ASP A 26 11.19 13.69 13.17
C ASP A 26 11.19 12.71 14.35
N LYS A 27 10.34 11.68 14.39
CA LYS A 27 10.39 10.70 15.50
C LYS A 27 10.10 9.28 15.05
N HIS A 28 11.20 8.55 14.95
CA HIS A 28 11.41 7.10 15.00
C HIS A 28 10.73 6.37 16.19
N SER A 29 9.53 6.79 16.56
CA SER A 29 8.73 6.26 17.64
C SER A 29 7.84 5.17 17.07
N LYS A 30 7.79 4.01 17.74
CA LYS A 30 6.76 2.98 17.48
C LYS A 30 5.36 3.60 17.41
N GLN A 31 5.10 4.63 18.21
CA GLN A 31 3.86 5.39 18.23
C GLN A 31 3.56 6.11 16.90
N ALA A 32 4.56 6.67 16.21
CA ALA A 32 4.33 7.31 14.91
C ALA A 32 4.00 6.28 13.81
N THR A 33 4.59 5.08 13.92
CA THR A 33 4.27 3.95 13.04
C THR A 33 2.86 3.43 13.32
N GLU A 34 2.50 3.23 14.59
CA GLU A 34 1.16 2.80 15.02
C GLU A 34 0.08 3.81 14.60
N GLN A 35 0.31 5.11 14.81
CA GLN A 35 -0.61 6.16 14.35
C GLN A 35 -0.81 6.14 12.83
N THR A 36 0.27 5.87 12.07
CA THR A 36 0.16 5.72 10.62
C THR A 36 -0.61 4.46 10.24
N GLN A 37 -0.42 3.36 10.98
CA GLN A 37 -1.16 2.12 10.75
C GLN A 37 -2.66 2.29 11.00
N ASP A 38 -3.03 2.97 12.09
CA ASP A 38 -4.41 3.25 12.47
C ASP A 38 -5.08 4.18 11.46
N LEU A 39 -4.39 5.26 11.07
CA LEU A 39 -4.83 6.16 10.02
C LEU A 39 -5.09 5.39 8.72
N LEU A 40 -4.16 4.52 8.31
CA LEU A 40 -4.33 3.70 7.11
C LEU A 40 -5.47 2.68 7.23
N LYS A 41 -5.85 2.23 8.43
CA LYS A 41 -6.98 1.31 8.62
C LYS A 41 -8.33 2.06 8.69
N ASN A 42 -8.33 3.32 9.11
CA ASN A 42 -9.53 4.14 9.24
C ASN A 42 -9.84 4.96 7.97
N ARG A 43 -10.88 4.59 7.22
CA ARG A 43 -11.27 5.26 5.97
C ARG A 43 -11.52 6.77 6.15
N GLU A 44 -12.25 7.16 7.18
CA GLU A 44 -12.61 8.57 7.39
C GLU A 44 -11.36 9.41 7.68
N GLU A 45 -10.44 8.88 8.48
CA GLU A 45 -9.17 9.54 8.78
C GLU A 45 -8.23 9.59 7.56
N ARG A 46 -8.19 8.55 6.73
CA ARG A 46 -7.47 8.58 5.44
C ARG A 46 -7.98 9.71 4.55
N GLU A 47 -9.29 9.79 4.36
CA GLU A 47 -9.90 10.82 3.51
C GLU A 47 -9.64 12.21 4.08
N LYS A 48 -9.80 12.39 5.39
CA LYS A 48 -9.56 13.67 6.08
C LYS A 48 -8.10 14.13 5.98
N SER A 49 -7.15 13.23 6.22
CA SER A 49 -5.72 13.55 6.17
C SER A 49 -5.24 13.85 4.75
N SER A 50 -5.86 13.24 3.74
CA SER A 50 -5.52 13.51 2.33
C SER A 50 -5.96 14.88 1.82
N LYS A 51 -6.90 15.58 2.47
CA LYS A 51 -7.52 16.82 1.95
C LYS A 51 -6.53 17.90 1.51
N ASN A 52 -5.38 17.96 2.18
CA ASN A 52 -4.35 18.98 1.92
C ASN A 52 -3.05 18.39 1.32
N ASP A 53 -3.04 17.10 0.96
CA ASP A 53 -1.90 16.44 0.34
C ASP A 53 -2.31 15.88 -1.04
N PRO A 54 -1.94 16.58 -2.15
CA PRO A 54 -2.26 16.14 -3.51
C PRO A 54 -1.75 14.74 -3.84
N LYS A 55 -0.63 14.32 -3.24
CA LYS A 55 -0.06 13.00 -3.50
C LYS A 55 -0.82 11.92 -2.73
N ALA A 56 -1.28 12.21 -1.51
CA ALA A 56 -2.17 11.33 -0.76
C ALA A 56 -3.54 11.17 -1.46
N GLN A 57 -4.10 12.25 -1.99
CA GLN A 57 -5.34 12.20 -2.80
C GLN A 57 -5.17 11.33 -4.03
N LYS A 58 -4.04 11.50 -4.75
CA LYS A 58 -3.74 10.66 -5.90
C LYS A 58 -3.66 9.19 -5.51
N ALA A 59 -3.01 8.86 -4.41
CA ALA A 59 -2.90 7.47 -3.96
C ALA A 59 -4.28 6.87 -3.60
N ILE A 60 -5.15 7.62 -2.93
CA ILE A 60 -6.55 7.21 -2.67
C ILE A 60 -7.30 6.98 -3.99
N GLN A 61 -7.17 7.90 -4.94
CA GLN A 61 -7.83 7.77 -6.24
C GLN A 61 -7.31 6.59 -7.04
N ASP A 62 -6.00 6.32 -7.01
CA ASP A 62 -5.38 5.17 -7.65
C ASP A 62 -5.91 3.85 -7.04
N VAL A 63 -6.02 3.76 -5.71
CA VAL A 63 -6.61 2.61 -5.01
C VAL A 63 -8.07 2.41 -5.41
N LYS A 64 -8.86 3.49 -5.46
CA LYS A 64 -10.26 3.47 -5.91
C LYS A 64 -10.40 2.99 -7.37
N ASN A 65 -9.52 3.44 -8.26
CA ASN A 65 -9.50 3.00 -9.65
C ASN A 65 -9.15 1.51 -9.77
N ILE A 66 -8.23 1.04 -8.94
CA ILE A 66 -7.78 -0.35 -8.88
C ILE A 66 -8.87 -1.28 -8.35
N SER A 67 -9.56 -0.88 -7.28
CA SER A 67 -10.64 -1.62 -6.64
C SER A 67 -11.94 -1.64 -7.47
N GLY A 68 -12.05 -0.76 -8.46
CA GLY A 68 -13.31 -0.51 -9.18
C GLY A 68 -14.34 0.21 -8.32
N GLY A 69 -13.91 0.97 -7.31
CA GLY A 69 -14.79 1.64 -6.33
C GLY A 69 -15.37 0.71 -5.25
N ASP A 70 -14.86 -0.52 -5.16
CA ASP A 70 -15.29 -1.46 -4.12
C ASP A 70 -14.65 -1.12 -2.77
N LYS A 71 -15.48 -0.59 -1.88
CA LYS A 71 -15.08 -0.12 -0.55
C LYS A 71 -14.31 -1.18 0.27
N GLN A 72 -14.75 -2.44 0.25
CA GLN A 72 -14.09 -3.51 1.00
C GLN A 72 -12.70 -3.81 0.42
N THR A 73 -12.58 -3.86 -0.90
CA THR A 73 -11.31 -4.09 -1.60
C THR A 73 -10.34 -2.92 -1.38
N GLU A 74 -10.85 -1.69 -1.31
CA GLU A 74 -10.03 -0.52 -0.93
C GLU A 74 -9.48 -0.67 0.49
N ASP A 75 -10.32 -1.04 1.46
CA ASP A 75 -9.90 -1.26 2.85
C ASP A 75 -8.90 -2.42 2.95
N ASP A 76 -9.08 -3.50 2.20
CA ASP A 76 -8.13 -4.62 2.17
C ASP A 76 -6.75 -4.16 1.64
N ILE A 77 -6.71 -3.29 0.63
CA ILE A 77 -5.46 -2.73 0.07
C ILE A 77 -4.77 -1.83 1.10
N PHE A 78 -5.50 -0.92 1.74
CA PHE A 78 -4.93 -0.04 2.77
C PHE A 78 -4.53 -0.80 4.04
N GLY A 79 -5.27 -1.84 4.41
CA GLY A 79 -4.93 -2.75 5.49
C GLY A 79 -3.61 -3.48 5.23
N LEU A 80 -3.39 -3.94 3.99
CA LEU A 80 -2.12 -4.54 3.60
C LEU A 80 -0.97 -3.52 3.64
N ALA A 81 -1.21 -2.26 3.25
CA ALA A 81 -0.22 -1.18 3.38
C ALA A 81 0.17 -0.92 4.84
N SER A 82 -0.84 -0.90 5.72
CA SER A 82 -0.68 -0.74 7.16
C SER A 82 0.13 -1.89 7.78
N ASP A 83 -0.18 -3.13 7.40
CA ASP A 83 0.52 -4.32 7.90
C ASP A 83 1.99 -4.39 7.45
N LEU A 84 2.35 -3.70 6.35
CA LEU A 84 3.72 -3.64 5.82
C LEU A 84 4.62 -2.60 6.47
N MET A 85 4.04 -1.51 6.99
CA MET A 85 4.80 -0.38 7.52
C MET A 85 5.85 -0.77 8.57
N PRO A 86 5.56 -1.64 9.56
CA PRO A 86 6.55 -2.01 10.57
C PRO A 86 7.77 -2.73 9.98
N ALA A 87 7.56 -3.65 9.05
CA ALA A 87 8.66 -4.38 8.41
C ALA A 87 9.54 -3.44 7.58
N LEU A 88 8.93 -2.46 6.91
CA LEU A 88 9.68 -1.45 6.15
C LEU A 88 10.48 -0.52 7.05
N VAL A 89 9.91 -0.10 8.18
CA VAL A 89 10.59 0.74 9.19
C VAL A 89 11.73 -0.03 9.87
N GLU A 90 11.54 -1.32 10.14
CA GLU A 90 12.57 -2.18 10.70
C GLU A 90 13.73 -2.40 9.72
N GLU A 91 13.45 -2.75 8.45
CA GLU A 91 14.46 -2.99 7.42
C GLU A 91 15.23 -1.72 7.03
N SER A 92 14.54 -0.57 7.02
CA SER A 92 15.19 0.73 6.78
C SER A 92 15.94 1.26 8.00
N ASN A 93 15.76 0.62 9.17
CA ASN A 93 16.13 1.20 10.47
C ASN A 93 15.64 2.65 10.57
N GLY A 94 14.38 2.86 10.15
CA GLY A 94 13.60 4.09 9.97
C GLY A 94 14.30 5.24 9.23
N ASP A 95 15.32 4.94 8.42
CA ASP A 95 15.92 5.88 7.48
C ASP A 95 14.96 6.10 6.29
N PRO A 96 14.42 7.32 6.08
CA PRO A 96 13.48 7.60 4.99
C PRO A 96 14.08 7.36 3.61
N ASN A 97 15.38 7.58 3.42
CA ASN A 97 16.04 7.34 2.15
C ASN A 97 16.13 5.84 1.84
N LYS A 98 16.41 5.03 2.87
CA LYS A 98 16.39 3.57 2.73
C LYS A 98 14.98 3.04 2.51
N MET A 99 13.97 3.60 3.18
CA MET A 99 12.57 3.27 2.90
C MET A 99 12.24 3.53 1.43
N MET A 100 12.57 4.72 0.92
CA MET A 100 12.38 5.04 -0.50
C MET A 100 13.15 4.09 -1.42
N GLN A 101 14.36 3.70 -1.06
CA GLN A 101 15.15 2.76 -1.87
C GLN A 101 14.50 1.36 -1.92
N ILE A 102 14.12 0.80 -0.76
CA ILE A 102 13.41 -0.49 -0.67
C ILE A 102 12.14 -0.43 -1.51
N LEU A 103 11.48 0.71 -1.47
CA LEU A 103 10.27 0.97 -2.23
C LEU A 103 10.54 1.03 -3.75
N GLU A 104 11.56 1.73 -4.20
CA GLU A 104 11.96 1.74 -5.61
C GLU A 104 12.42 0.36 -6.11
N GLU A 105 13.07 -0.43 -5.27
CA GLU A 105 13.39 -1.83 -5.56
C GLU A 105 12.14 -2.68 -5.73
N ALA A 106 11.12 -2.44 -4.91
CA ALA A 106 9.83 -3.12 -5.00
C ALA A 106 9.13 -2.86 -6.34
N LYS A 107 9.24 -1.64 -6.90
CA LYS A 107 8.70 -1.33 -8.23
C LYS A 107 9.42 -2.13 -9.34
N LYS A 108 10.71 -2.42 -9.17
CA LYS A 108 11.52 -3.16 -10.15
C LYS A 108 11.32 -4.67 -10.05
N ASP A 109 11.15 -5.19 -8.84
CA ASP A 109 10.98 -6.62 -8.58
C ASP A 109 9.89 -6.86 -7.51
N PRO A 110 8.61 -6.86 -7.94
CA PRO A 110 7.48 -7.04 -7.03
C PRO A 110 7.46 -8.41 -6.36
N GLU A 111 7.99 -9.45 -7.01
CA GLU A 111 8.04 -10.80 -6.43
C GLU A 111 9.09 -10.91 -5.33
N LYS A 112 10.27 -10.31 -5.54
CA LYS A 112 11.29 -10.22 -4.49
C LYS A 112 10.82 -9.37 -3.32
N PHE A 113 10.06 -8.31 -3.58
CA PHE A 113 9.42 -7.55 -2.51
C PHE A 113 8.36 -8.36 -1.77
N ALA A 114 7.52 -9.13 -2.50
CA ALA A 114 6.54 -10.04 -1.91
C ALA A 114 7.16 -11.08 -0.96
N LYS A 115 8.45 -11.41 -1.12
CA LYS A 115 9.18 -12.30 -0.20
C LYS A 115 9.45 -11.68 1.19
N ARG A 116 9.33 -10.36 1.35
CA ARG A 116 9.46 -9.70 2.66
C ARG A 116 8.24 -9.87 3.56
N PHE A 117 7.10 -10.24 2.96
CA PHE A 117 5.84 -10.43 3.66
C PHE A 117 5.85 -11.77 4.41
N SER A 118 5.22 -11.79 5.58
CA SER A 118 4.92 -13.04 6.31
C SER A 118 4.01 -13.94 5.46
N PRO A 119 3.96 -15.26 5.71
CA PRO A 119 3.07 -16.18 4.98
C PRO A 119 1.60 -15.72 4.99
N GLU A 120 1.13 -15.18 6.11
CA GLU A 120 -0.23 -14.66 6.27
C GLU A 120 -0.45 -13.40 5.42
N GLN A 121 0.50 -12.48 5.40
CA GLN A 121 0.44 -11.28 4.58
C GLN A 121 0.51 -11.60 3.09
N ARG A 122 1.31 -12.60 2.68
CA ARG A 122 1.32 -13.10 1.29
C ARG A 122 0.00 -13.72 0.90
N LYS A 123 -0.65 -14.44 1.82
CA LYS A 123 -2.00 -15.00 1.60
C LYS A 123 -3.02 -13.88 1.37
N LYS A 124 -3.06 -12.86 2.25
CA LYS A 124 -3.93 -11.69 2.07
C LYS A 124 -3.64 -10.97 0.75
N LEU A 125 -2.36 -10.74 0.40
CA LEU A 125 -1.98 -10.13 -0.87
C LEU A 125 -2.51 -10.94 -2.07
N LYS A 126 -2.41 -12.27 -2.02
CA LYS A 126 -2.94 -13.16 -3.06
C LYS A 126 -4.47 -13.07 -3.16
N GLU A 127 -5.18 -13.10 -2.03
CA GLU A 127 -6.64 -12.96 -1.98
C GLU A 127 -7.09 -11.61 -2.58
N VAL A 128 -6.42 -10.52 -2.22
CA VAL A 128 -6.69 -9.19 -2.79
C VAL A 128 -6.40 -9.19 -4.30
N ALA A 129 -5.27 -9.75 -4.74
CA ALA A 129 -4.94 -9.85 -6.15
C ALA A 129 -5.97 -10.67 -6.96
N GLU A 130 -6.47 -11.77 -6.39
CA GLU A 130 -7.52 -12.60 -6.99
C GLU A 130 -8.86 -11.86 -7.09
N LYS A 131 -9.28 -11.16 -6.04
CA LYS A 131 -10.48 -10.30 -6.06
C LYS A 131 -10.38 -9.24 -7.16
N LEU A 132 -9.20 -8.62 -7.30
CA LEU A 132 -8.92 -7.62 -8.33
C LEU A 132 -8.93 -8.20 -9.75
N GLY A 133 -8.34 -9.38 -9.96
CA GLY A 133 -8.31 -10.06 -11.26
C GLY A 133 -9.69 -10.61 -11.69
N SER A 134 -10.48 -11.07 -10.73
CA SER A 134 -11.85 -11.54 -10.95
C SER A 134 -12.77 -10.40 -11.38
N LYS A 135 -12.64 -9.22 -10.76
CA LYS A 135 -13.41 -8.02 -11.12
C LYS A 135 -13.02 -7.43 -12.48
N ALA A 136 -11.75 -7.54 -12.89
CA ALA A 136 -11.31 -7.12 -14.24
C ALA A 136 -11.93 -7.96 -15.38
N SER A 137 -12.41 -9.17 -15.07
CA SER A 137 -13.07 -10.06 -16.03
C SER A 137 -14.59 -9.81 -16.15
N GLN A 138 -15.16 -8.96 -15.30
CA GLN A 138 -16.56 -8.57 -15.34
C GLN A 138 -16.70 -7.15 -15.92
N LYS A 139 -16.24 -6.95 -17.16
CA LYS A 139 -16.70 -5.81 -17.96
C LYS A 139 -18.03 -6.24 -18.61
N PRO A 140 -19.19 -5.67 -18.23
CA PRO A 140 -20.42 -5.94 -18.96
C PRO A 140 -20.28 -5.39 -20.38
N LYS A 141 -20.78 -6.19 -21.33
CA LYS A 141 -20.85 -5.89 -22.76
C LYS A 141 -21.89 -4.82 -23.04
#